data_AF-A0A7S3IGF2-F1
#
_entry.id   AF-A0A7S3IGF2-F1
#
_cell.length_a   1.000
_cell.length_b   1.000
_cell.length_c   1.000
_cell.angle_alpha   90.00
_cell.angle_beta   90.00
_cell.angle_gamma   90.00
#
_symmetry.space_group_name_H-M   'P 1'
#
loop_
_entity.id
_entity.type
_entity.pdbx_description
1 polymer ?
#
loop_
_entity_poly.entity_id
_entity_poly.type
_entity_poly.pdbx_seq_one_letter_code
_entity_poly.pdbx_strand_id
1 'polypeptide(L)'
;LAGPLHGLANQECLNYLIHFKKHYGDGWTKDDIRAYVDHTLKSGKVVPGYGHAVLRKADPRFVCELNFADKYIKNDNLVDLVKANFEVIPEELGKTGKISNPWPNVDAGSGALLMHYGLTQHDYYTVLFGVSRAFGVAPAQVWSRALGLPIERPNSFTLEHLKAKAEEASS
;
A
#
# COMPACT_ATOMS: atom_id res chain seq x y z
N LEU A 1 0.01 14.86 -0.40
CA LEU A 1 0.64 13.68 -1.04
C LEU A 1 2.01 13.37 -0.45
N ALA A 2 2.90 14.35 -0.26
CA ALA A 2 4.27 14.15 0.25
C ALA A 2 4.41 13.68 1.71
N GLY A 3 3.32 13.62 2.49
CA GLY A 3 3.37 13.13 3.87
C GLY A 3 3.66 11.61 3.93
N PRO A 4 4.47 11.13 4.88
CA PRO A 4 4.88 9.72 4.96
C PRO A 4 3.71 8.73 4.97
N LEU A 5 2.67 9.04 5.76
CA LEU A 5 1.47 8.20 5.90
C LEU A 5 0.54 8.21 4.68
N HIS A 6 0.90 8.93 3.61
CA HIS A 6 0.06 9.03 2.41
C HIS A 6 0.79 8.66 1.12
N GLY A 7 2.02 9.15 0.92
CA GLY A 7 2.71 9.07 -0.37
C GLY A 7 3.79 8.01 -0.49
N LEU A 8 4.17 7.33 0.61
CA LEU A 8 5.37 6.47 0.64
C LEU A 8 5.08 4.96 0.58
N ALA A 9 3.81 4.55 0.48
CA ALA A 9 3.44 3.14 0.53
C ALA A 9 4.15 2.29 -0.56
N ASN A 10 4.27 2.82 -1.78
CA ASN A 10 5.00 2.14 -2.86
C ASN A 10 6.48 1.93 -2.48
N GLN A 11 7.16 2.98 -2.02
CA GLN A 11 8.56 2.91 -1.61
C GLN A 11 8.77 1.96 -0.43
N GLU A 12 7.87 1.94 0.55
CA GLU A 12 7.93 1.00 1.68
C GLU A 12 7.79 -0.45 1.22
N CYS A 13 6.85 -0.74 0.32
CA CYS A 13 6.69 -2.06 -0.27
C CYS A 13 7.92 -2.47 -1.08
N LEU A 14 8.45 -1.58 -1.92
CA LEU A 14 9.62 -1.86 -2.72
C LEU A 14 10.87 -2.11 -1.87
N ASN A 15 11.08 -1.30 -0.82
CA ASN A 15 12.19 -1.49 0.11
C ASN A 15 12.09 -2.83 0.83
N TYR A 16 10.88 -3.30 1.17
CA TYR A 16 10.68 -4.63 1.74
C TYR A 16 11.18 -5.75 0.79
N LEU A 17 10.85 -5.65 -0.50
CA LEU A 17 11.32 -6.59 -1.54
C LEU A 17 12.84 -6.54 -1.72
N ILE A 18 13.42 -5.33 -1.76
CA ILE A 18 14.87 -5.16 -1.91
C ILE A 18 15.62 -5.71 -0.70
N HIS A 19 15.12 -5.50 0.51
CA HIS A 19 15.71 -6.05 1.73
C HIS A 19 15.63 -7.58 1.76
N PHE A 20 14.51 -8.16 1.33
CA PHE A 20 14.38 -9.60 1.14
C PHE A 20 15.45 -10.13 0.17
N LYS A 21 15.55 -9.53 -1.02
CA LYS A 21 16.56 -9.92 -2.02
C LYS A 21 17.99 -9.74 -1.54
N LYS A 22 18.29 -8.70 -0.76
CA LYS A 22 19.61 -8.49 -0.16
C LYS A 22 19.96 -9.61 0.83
N HIS A 23 18.96 -10.17 1.52
CA HIS A 23 19.15 -11.23 2.50
C HIS A 23 19.28 -12.62 1.88
N TYR A 24 18.40 -12.97 0.94
CA TYR A 24 18.32 -14.31 0.34
C TYR A 24 19.00 -14.44 -1.03
N GLY A 25 19.38 -13.34 -1.67
CA GLY A 25 19.93 -13.31 -3.02
C GLY A 25 18.85 -13.54 -4.10
N ASP A 26 19.27 -13.83 -5.33
CA ASP A 26 18.36 -14.07 -6.46
C ASP A 26 17.81 -15.51 -6.53
N GLY A 27 18.43 -16.45 -5.80
CA GLY A 27 18.03 -17.86 -5.75
C GLY A 27 16.99 -18.19 -4.66
N TRP A 28 16.20 -17.20 -4.25
CA TRP A 28 15.20 -17.34 -3.19
C TRP A 28 14.11 -18.37 -3.55
N THR A 29 13.48 -18.91 -2.52
CA THR A 29 12.37 -19.87 -2.62
C THR A 29 11.10 -19.32 -1.96
N LYS A 30 9.96 -19.98 -2.17
CA LYS A 30 8.71 -19.63 -1.47
C LYS A 30 8.80 -19.87 0.04
N ASP A 31 9.64 -20.80 0.49
CA ASP A 31 9.85 -21.04 1.93
C ASP A 31 10.66 -19.92 2.58
N ASP A 32 11.59 -19.31 1.85
CA ASP A 32 12.29 -18.10 2.31
C ASP A 32 11.30 -16.94 2.51
N ILE A 33 10.32 -16.79 1.62
CA ILE A 33 9.25 -15.79 1.76
C ILE A 33 8.45 -16.06 3.05
N ARG A 34 8.05 -17.31 3.30
CA ARG A 34 7.33 -17.68 4.54
C ARG A 34 8.15 -17.34 5.78
N ALA A 35 9.43 -17.72 5.79
CA ALA A 35 10.33 -17.44 6.90
C ALA A 35 10.51 -15.93 7.13
N TYR A 36 10.60 -15.15 6.06
CA TYR A 36 10.75 -13.69 6.14
C TYR A 36 9.48 -13.01 6.66
N VAL A 37 8.30 -13.47 6.24
CA VAL A 37 7.01 -12.99 6.76
C VAL A 37 6.89 -13.31 8.25
N ASP A 38 7.16 -14.55 8.66
CA ASP A 38 7.11 -14.97 10.05
C ASP A 38 8.07 -14.14 10.93
N HIS A 39 9.32 -13.95 10.49
CA HIS A 39 10.28 -13.08 11.16
C HIS A 39 9.77 -11.64 11.27
N THR A 40 9.19 -11.09 10.19
CA THR A 40 8.62 -9.74 10.16
C THR A 40 7.53 -9.59 11.23
N LEU A 41 6.58 -10.52 11.29
CA LEU A 41 5.47 -10.50 12.23
C LEU A 41 5.93 -10.69 13.68
N LYS A 42 6.87 -11.62 13.93
CA LYS A 42 7.46 -11.85 15.27
C LYS A 42 8.25 -10.64 15.78
N SER A 43 8.80 -9.83 14.88
CA SER A 43 9.46 -8.57 15.24
C SER A 43 8.49 -7.43 15.58
N GLY A 44 7.18 -7.69 15.59
CA GLY A 44 6.13 -6.68 15.84
C GLY A 44 5.88 -5.74 14.66
N LYS A 45 6.42 -6.04 13.49
CA LYS A 45 6.22 -5.27 12.26
C LYS A 45 5.09 -5.85 11.42
N VAL A 46 4.61 -5.05 10.49
CA VAL A 46 3.61 -5.45 9.48
C VAL A 46 4.28 -5.73 8.15
N VAL A 47 3.63 -6.51 7.29
CA VAL A 47 4.06 -6.70 5.90
C VAL A 47 3.51 -5.55 5.05
N PRO A 48 4.35 -4.66 4.49
CA PRO A 48 3.88 -3.50 3.73
C PRO A 48 3.04 -3.91 2.51
N GLY A 49 1.97 -3.16 2.25
CA GLY A 49 1.07 -3.41 1.11
C GLY A 49 0.02 -4.49 1.33
N TYR A 50 0.07 -5.24 2.44
CA TYR A 50 -0.88 -6.30 2.80
C TYR A 50 -1.66 -5.96 4.08
N GLY A 51 -2.86 -6.54 4.25
CA GLY A 51 -3.61 -6.44 5.52
C GLY A 51 -4.57 -5.25 5.64
N HIS A 52 -5.10 -4.76 4.51
CA HIS A 52 -5.93 -3.55 4.51
C HIS A 52 -7.28 -3.77 5.22
N ALA A 53 -7.70 -2.84 6.09
CA ALA A 53 -8.93 -2.94 6.88
C ALA A 53 -10.24 -3.09 6.08
N VAL A 54 -10.24 -2.83 4.76
CA VAL A 54 -11.45 -2.68 3.93
C VAL A 54 -11.51 -3.70 2.78
N LEU A 55 -10.36 -4.09 2.22
CA LEU A 55 -10.31 -4.91 1.00
C LEU A 55 -10.53 -6.40 1.30
N ARG A 56 -11.73 -6.92 0.97
CA ARG A 56 -12.07 -8.34 1.18
C ARG A 56 -11.44 -9.32 0.18
N LYS A 57 -10.82 -8.78 -0.88
CA LYS A 57 -10.14 -9.50 -1.96
C LYS A 57 -8.96 -8.67 -2.45
N ALA A 58 -8.10 -9.27 -3.28
CA ALA A 58 -7.03 -8.55 -3.96
C ALA A 58 -7.54 -7.27 -4.63
N ASP A 59 -6.81 -6.17 -4.44
CA ASP A 59 -7.09 -4.90 -5.09
C ASP A 59 -7.07 -5.09 -6.62
N PRO A 60 -8.14 -4.76 -7.35
CA PRO A 60 -8.17 -4.88 -8.81
C PRO A 60 -7.03 -4.10 -9.49
N ARG A 61 -6.51 -3.04 -8.87
CA ARG A 61 -5.36 -2.27 -9.37
C ARG A 61 -4.07 -3.09 -9.32
N PHE A 62 -3.85 -3.81 -8.23
CA PHE A 62 -2.73 -4.76 -8.11
C PHE A 62 -2.86 -5.91 -9.12
N VAL A 63 -4.07 -6.44 -9.29
CA VAL A 63 -4.33 -7.48 -10.31
C VAL A 63 -4.03 -6.97 -11.73
N CYS A 64 -4.32 -5.70 -12.02
CA CYS A 64 -3.96 -5.07 -13.29
C CYS A 64 -2.44 -5.04 -13.51
N GLU A 65 -1.66 -4.71 -12.47
CA GLU A 65 -0.20 -4.73 -12.51
C GLU A 65 0.35 -6.13 -12.79
N LEU A 66 -0.20 -7.15 -12.12
CA LEU A 66 0.21 -8.55 -12.37
C LEU A 66 -0.09 -8.98 -13.81
N ASN A 67 -1.28 -8.67 -14.32
CA ASN A 67 -1.66 -8.99 -15.70
C ASN A 67 -0.74 -8.27 -16.70
N PHE A 68 -0.36 -7.02 -16.42
CA PHE A 68 0.61 -6.28 -17.22
C PHE A 68 1.97 -6.97 -17.20
N ALA A 69 2.46 -7.31 -16.00
CA ALA A 69 3.74 -7.99 -15.82
C ALA A 69 3.77 -9.35 -16.53
N ASP A 70 2.72 -10.16 -16.42
CA ASP A 70 2.63 -11.46 -17.10
C ASP A 70 2.70 -11.33 -18.62
N LYS A 71 2.15 -10.26 -19.18
CA LYS A 71 2.16 -10.04 -20.62
C LYS A 71 3.49 -9.50 -21.13
N TYR A 72 4.10 -8.54 -20.44
CA TYR A 72 5.20 -7.73 -20.99
C TYR A 72 6.54 -7.90 -20.29
N ILE A 73 6.58 -8.44 -19.08
CA ILE A 73 7.81 -8.60 -18.29
C ILE A 73 8.16 -10.08 -18.21
N LYS A 74 9.36 -10.43 -18.70
CA LYS A 74 9.88 -11.81 -18.70
C LYS A 74 11.23 -11.84 -17.98
N ASN A 75 11.44 -12.87 -17.17
CA ASN A 75 12.71 -13.15 -16.48
C ASN A 75 13.20 -11.98 -15.59
N ASP A 76 12.29 -11.33 -14.87
CA ASP A 76 12.66 -10.31 -13.89
C ASP A 76 12.45 -10.86 -12.48
N ASN A 77 13.56 -11.09 -11.78
CA ASN A 77 13.55 -11.74 -10.47
C ASN A 77 12.80 -10.92 -9.40
N LEU A 78 12.76 -9.59 -9.50
CA LEU A 78 12.02 -8.74 -8.54
C LEU A 78 10.52 -8.81 -8.81
N VAL A 79 10.10 -8.82 -10.07
CA VAL A 79 8.69 -8.99 -10.46
C VAL A 79 8.20 -10.41 -10.15
N ASP A 80 9.04 -11.43 -10.36
CA ASP A 80 8.72 -12.81 -9.98
C ASP A 80 8.55 -12.94 -8.46
N LEU A 81 9.32 -12.18 -7.67
CA LEU A 81 9.15 -12.10 -6.22
C LEU A 81 7.80 -11.47 -5.83
N VAL A 82 7.33 -10.44 -6.53
CA VAL A 82 5.98 -9.87 -6.30
C VAL A 82 4.90 -10.92 -6.53
N LYS A 83 5.01 -11.72 -7.60
CA LYS A 83 4.06 -12.80 -7.90
C LYS A 83 4.08 -13.90 -6.83
N ALA A 84 5.27 -14.34 -6.43
CA ALA A 84 5.43 -15.32 -5.36
C ALA A 84 4.89 -14.82 -4.01
N ASN A 85 5.10 -13.54 -3.69
CA ASN A 85 4.54 -12.91 -2.51
C ASN A 85 3.00 -12.90 -2.52
N PHE A 86 2.38 -12.62 -3.68
CA PHE A 86 0.93 -12.66 -3.81
C PHE A 86 0.34 -14.04 -3.50
N GLU A 87 1.06 -15.11 -3.81
CA GLU A 87 0.64 -16.47 -3.51
C GLU A 87 0.87 -16.84 -2.03
N VAL A 88 2.02 -16.46 -1.46
CA VAL A 88 2.46 -16.94 -0.14
C VAL A 88 1.95 -16.07 1.01
N ILE A 89 2.08 -14.74 0.90
CA ILE A 89 1.84 -13.83 2.02
C ILE A 89 0.39 -13.91 2.51
N PRO A 90 -0.66 -13.95 1.65
CA PRO A 90 -2.03 -14.03 2.15
C PRO A 90 -2.30 -15.29 2.98
N GLU A 91 -1.69 -16.42 2.62
CA GLU A 91 -1.79 -17.67 3.38
C GLU A 91 -1.16 -17.53 4.77
N GLU A 92 0.05 -16.97 4.85
CA GLU A 92 0.76 -16.77 6.12
C GLU A 92 0.06 -15.76 7.03
N LEU A 93 -0.44 -14.66 6.48
CA LEU A 93 -1.22 -13.68 7.25
C LEU A 93 -2.54 -14.28 7.77
N GLY A 94 -3.18 -15.14 6.97
CA GLY A 94 -4.40 -15.85 7.36
C GLY A 94 -4.20 -16.77 8.57
N LYS A 95 -3.04 -17.42 8.70
CA LYS A 95 -2.70 -18.29 9.84
C LYS A 95 -2.66 -17.55 11.18
N THR A 96 -2.44 -16.24 11.16
CA THR A 96 -2.33 -15.44 12.40
C THR A 96 -3.65 -15.24 13.12
N GLY A 97 -4.79 -15.33 12.41
CA GLY A 97 -6.12 -15.00 12.93
C GLY A 97 -6.34 -13.52 13.30
N LYS A 98 -5.33 -12.66 13.15
CA LYS A 98 -5.38 -11.23 13.51
C LYS A 98 -5.78 -10.33 12.33
N ILE A 99 -5.56 -10.80 11.11
CA ILE A 99 -5.74 -10.02 9.89
C ILE A 99 -7.02 -10.51 9.19
N SER A 100 -8.03 -9.65 9.13
CA SER A 100 -9.30 -9.96 8.49
C SER A 100 -9.20 -10.09 6.97
N ASN A 101 -8.28 -9.33 6.37
CA ASN A 101 -8.20 -9.11 4.93
C ASN A 101 -6.72 -9.15 4.49
N PRO A 102 -6.16 -10.34 4.22
CA PRO A 102 -4.73 -10.53 4.03
C PRO A 102 -4.26 -10.18 2.60
N TRP A 103 -5.01 -9.37 1.87
CA TRP A 103 -4.80 -9.14 0.45
C TRP A 103 -3.93 -7.91 0.15
N PRO A 104 -3.17 -7.92 -0.97
CA PRO A 104 -2.35 -6.79 -1.36
C PRO A 104 -3.16 -5.64 -1.94
N ASN A 105 -2.57 -4.44 -1.88
CA ASN A 105 -3.00 -3.26 -2.61
C ASN A 105 -2.06 -2.92 -3.79
N VAL A 106 -2.40 -1.89 -4.56
CA VAL A 106 -1.60 -1.40 -5.72
C VAL A 106 -0.13 -1.09 -5.40
N ASP A 107 0.19 -0.69 -4.18
CA ASP A 107 1.53 -0.26 -3.81
C ASP A 107 2.49 -1.46 -3.65
N ALA A 108 1.94 -2.67 -3.47
CA ALA A 108 2.72 -3.90 -3.32
C ALA A 108 3.42 -4.36 -4.60
N GLY A 109 2.98 -3.90 -5.79
CA GLY A 109 3.50 -4.33 -7.09
C GLY A 109 4.17 -3.22 -7.89
N SER A 110 3.55 -2.04 -7.94
CA SER A 110 3.98 -0.92 -8.80
C SER A 110 5.48 -0.58 -8.74
N GLY A 111 6.11 -0.60 -7.56
CA GLY A 111 7.55 -0.30 -7.42
C GLY A 111 8.44 -1.25 -8.22
N ALA A 112 8.15 -2.55 -8.22
CA ALA A 112 8.94 -3.54 -8.98
C ALA A 112 8.80 -3.32 -10.50
N LEU A 113 7.60 -2.98 -10.98
CA LEU A 113 7.35 -2.68 -12.38
C LEU A 113 8.11 -1.43 -12.84
N LEU A 114 8.15 -0.38 -12.00
CA LEU A 114 8.92 0.84 -12.30
C LEU A 114 10.42 0.54 -12.39
N MET A 115 10.95 -0.21 -11.43
CA MET A 115 12.37 -0.62 -11.44
C MET A 115 12.74 -1.43 -12.68
N HIS A 116 11.88 -2.36 -13.12
CA HIS A 116 12.12 -3.18 -14.31
C HIS A 116 12.41 -2.32 -15.56
N TYR A 117 11.67 -1.21 -15.73
CA TYR A 117 11.86 -0.29 -16.86
C TYR A 117 12.89 0.83 -16.61
N GLY A 118 13.72 0.70 -15.56
CA GLY A 118 14.84 1.60 -15.30
C GLY A 118 14.51 2.84 -14.46
N LEU A 119 13.28 2.97 -13.96
CA LEU A 119 12.94 4.03 -13.00
C LEU A 119 13.38 3.62 -11.59
N THR A 120 14.65 3.84 -11.26
CA THR A 120 15.27 3.38 -10.00
C THR A 120 15.37 4.46 -8.92
N GLN A 121 14.92 5.68 -9.19
CA GLN A 121 14.91 6.79 -8.22
C GLN A 121 13.63 6.73 -7.39
N HIS A 122 13.59 5.90 -6.34
CA HIS A 122 12.38 5.62 -5.57
C HIS A 122 11.75 6.87 -4.93
N ASP A 123 12.57 7.86 -4.53
CA ASP A 123 12.09 9.14 -3.98
C ASP A 123 11.22 9.92 -4.99
N TYR A 124 11.37 9.63 -6.29
CA TYR A 124 10.59 10.26 -7.35
C TYR A 124 9.20 9.63 -7.57
N TYR A 125 8.94 8.45 -7.02
CA TYR A 125 7.69 7.71 -7.31
C TYR A 125 6.43 8.47 -6.87
N THR A 126 6.52 9.24 -5.78
CA THR A 126 5.42 10.10 -5.32
C THR A 126 5.06 11.19 -6.34
N VAL A 127 6.00 11.59 -7.21
CA VAL A 127 5.72 12.54 -8.30
C VAL A 127 4.85 11.88 -9.36
N LEU A 128 5.15 10.64 -9.76
CA LEU A 128 4.31 9.85 -10.68
C LEU A 128 2.90 9.67 -10.12
N PHE A 129 2.82 9.38 -8.81
CA PHE A 129 1.54 9.31 -8.12
C PHE A 129 0.78 10.64 -8.16
N GLY A 130 1.47 11.77 -7.96
CA GLY A 130 0.87 13.10 -8.05
C GLY A 130 0.28 13.41 -9.42
N VAL A 131 1.02 13.10 -10.49
CA VAL A 131 0.55 13.26 -11.88
C VAL A 131 -0.69 12.42 -12.14
N SER A 132 -0.68 11.14 -11.76
CA SER A 132 -1.86 10.27 -11.90
C SER A 132 -3.06 10.76 -11.08
N ARG A 133 -2.83 11.19 -9.83
CA ARG A 133 -3.88 11.67 -8.93
C ARG A 133 -4.57 12.95 -9.44
N ALA A 134 -3.86 13.79 -10.21
CA ALA A 134 -4.42 15.00 -10.82
C ALA A 134 -5.68 14.72 -11.64
N PHE A 135 -5.74 13.57 -12.34
CA PHE A 135 -6.87 13.17 -13.17
C PHE A 135 -8.15 12.89 -12.38
N GLY A 136 -8.06 12.61 -11.08
CA GLY A 136 -9.24 12.49 -10.21
C GLY A 136 -9.58 13.82 -9.53
N VAL A 137 -8.59 14.49 -8.95
CA VAL A 137 -8.83 15.68 -8.12
C VAL A 137 -9.21 16.90 -8.95
N ALA A 138 -8.62 17.11 -10.13
CA ALA A 138 -8.90 18.29 -10.93
C ALA A 138 -10.35 18.29 -11.48
N PRO A 139 -10.87 17.19 -12.07
CA PRO A 139 -12.28 17.13 -12.45
C PRO A 139 -13.24 17.26 -11.27
N ALA A 140 -12.90 16.68 -10.11
CA ALA A 140 -13.70 16.84 -8.89
C ALA A 140 -13.77 18.31 -8.43
N GLN A 141 -12.70 19.09 -8.61
CA GLN A 141 -12.72 20.53 -8.36
C GLN A 141 -13.62 21.28 -9.34
N VAL A 142 -13.59 20.93 -10.64
CA VAL A 142 -14.50 21.51 -11.64
C VAL A 142 -15.95 21.29 -11.23
N TRP A 143 -16.32 20.06 -10.87
CA TRP A 143 -17.68 19.74 -10.41
C TRP A 143 -18.05 20.45 -9.11
N SER A 144 -17.13 20.54 -8.16
CA SER A 144 -17.35 21.29 -6.92
C SER A 144 -17.72 22.75 -7.17
N ARG A 145 -17.18 23.37 -8.22
CA ARG A 145 -17.53 24.74 -8.63
C ARG A 145 -18.84 24.79 -9.40
N ALA A 146 -19.06 23.87 -10.34
CA ALA A 146 -20.30 23.79 -11.11
C ALA A 146 -21.53 23.58 -10.22
N LEU A 147 -21.38 22.80 -9.14
CA LEU A 147 -22.43 22.54 -8.15
C LEU A 147 -22.54 23.62 -7.07
N GLY A 148 -21.68 24.64 -7.08
CA GLY A 148 -21.69 25.70 -6.07
C GLY A 148 -21.46 25.19 -4.65
N LEU A 149 -20.65 24.14 -4.46
CA LEU A 149 -20.41 23.59 -3.11
C LEU A 149 -19.81 24.67 -2.19
N PRO A 150 -20.32 24.81 -0.96
CA PRO A 150 -19.90 25.85 -0.03
C PRO A 150 -18.48 25.61 0.49
N ILE A 151 -17.94 26.58 1.22
CA ILE A 151 -16.67 26.43 1.93
C ILE A 151 -16.75 25.29 2.97
N GLU A 152 -15.75 24.41 2.97
CA GLU A 152 -15.57 23.41 4.02
C GLU A 152 -15.04 24.12 5.29
N ARG A 153 -15.83 24.12 6.36
CA ARG A 153 -15.49 24.80 7.63
C ARG A 153 -15.90 23.96 8.84
N PRO A 154 -15.17 22.87 9.16
CA PRO A 154 -15.45 22.07 10.34
C PRO A 154 -15.16 22.86 11.63
N ASN A 155 -15.89 22.55 12.69
CA ASN A 155 -15.59 23.06 14.02
C ASN A 155 -14.48 22.23 14.66
N SER A 156 -13.54 22.90 15.33
CA SER A 156 -12.52 22.26 16.15
C SER A 156 -12.86 22.43 17.63
N PHE A 157 -12.67 21.38 18.42
CA PHE A 157 -12.95 21.38 19.86
C PHE A 157 -11.73 20.90 20.63
N THR A 158 -11.50 21.48 21.81
CA THR A 158 -10.48 20.99 22.73
C THR A 158 -11.00 19.81 23.53
N LEU A 159 -10.10 19.07 24.18
CA LEU A 159 -10.49 17.96 25.05
C LEU A 159 -11.36 18.44 26.22
N GLU A 160 -11.06 19.61 26.79
CA GLU A 160 -11.82 20.21 27.89
C GLU A 160 -13.27 20.50 27.46
N HIS A 161 -13.45 21.04 26.25
CA HIS A 161 -14.79 21.26 25.70
C HIS A 161 -15.57 19.95 25.56
N LEU A 162 -14.93 18.90 25.06
CA LEU A 162 -15.58 17.59 24.90
C LEU A 162 -15.94 16.94 26.24
N LYS A 163 -15.09 17.10 27.26
CA LYS A 163 -15.36 16.60 28.63
C LYS A 163 -16.58 17.29 29.25
N ALA A 164 -16.62 18.61 29.20
CA ALA A 164 -17.75 19.38 29.73
C ALA A 164 -19.08 18.95 29.08
N LYS A 165 -19.09 18.78 27.75
CA LYS A 165 -20.28 18.27 27.04
C LYS A 165 -20.70 16.86 27.44
N ALA A 166 -19.73 15.98 27.73
CA ALA A 166 -20.05 14.61 28.15
C ALA A 166 -20.63 14.56 29.57
N GLU A 167 -20.14 15.43 30.46
CA GLU A 167 -20.67 15.59 31.83
C GLU A 167 -22.10 16.15 31.80
N GLU A 168 -22.36 17.20 31.02
CA GLU A 168 -23.71 17.76 30.81
C GLU A 168 -24.70 16.74 30.22
N ALA A 169 -24.24 15.85 29.34
CA ALA A 169 -25.09 14.82 28.74
C ALA A 169 -25.39 13.64 29.68
N SER A 170 -24.64 13.50 30.77
CA SER A 170 -24.76 12.41 31.75
C SER A 170 -25.60 12.81 32.98
N SER A 171 -25.94 14.09 33.12
CA SER A 171 -26.79 14.66 34.18
C SER A 171 -28.24 14.82 33.71
#